data_AF-A0A975TQU2-F1
#
_entry.id   AF-A0A975TQU2-F1
#
_cell.length_a   1.000
_cell.length_b   1.000
_cell.length_c   1.000
_cell.angle_alpha   90.00
_cell.angle_beta   90.00
_cell.angle_gamma   90.00
#
_symmetry.space_group_name_H-M   'P 1'
#
loop_
_entity.id
_entity.type
_entity.pdbx_description
1 polymer ?
#
loop_
_entity_poly.entity_id
_entity_poly.type
_entity_poly.pdbx_seq_one_letter_code
_entity_poly.pdbx_strand_id
1 'polypeptide(L)'
;MSGRLAWISVTMTLWVALLTGLIYALNIGRISPIEGARFIESMALCADRAHPSTCTDTPLPYHSTREPEDRNLTRTLVARVTFDTIPEAVQALYFPKFADSITVALNGETLFVLPADVRLWNTPLLISVPPALLRNGENTVALTLQGPASEGLELWQFHIGPHALLAQAYSTRLNLGLGIGRFSMGLMGVLAAALLLIW
;
A
#
# COMPACT_ATOMS: atom_id res chain seq x y z
N MET A 1 43.50 13.87 25.49
CA MET A 1 42.36 13.01 25.08
C MET A 1 41.27 13.87 24.42
N SER A 2 41.41 14.29 23.14
CA SER A 2 40.34 15.11 22.51
C SER A 2 40.23 14.97 20.98
N GLY A 3 41.30 14.70 20.24
CA GLY A 3 41.24 14.63 18.76
C GLY A 3 40.50 13.41 18.19
N ARG A 4 40.69 12.22 18.77
CA ARG A 4 40.07 10.98 18.28
C ARG A 4 38.55 10.95 18.46
N LEU A 5 38.05 11.41 19.61
CA LEU A 5 36.61 11.48 19.91
C LEU A 5 35.88 12.48 19.01
N ALA A 6 36.50 13.63 18.72
CA ALA A 6 35.96 14.61 17.79
C ALA A 6 35.87 14.05 16.35
N TRP A 7 36.92 13.35 15.90
CA TRP A 7 36.94 12.74 14.57
C TRP A 7 35.88 11.64 14.42
N ILE A 8 35.68 10.79 15.44
CA ILE A 8 34.64 9.77 15.44
C ILE A 8 33.24 10.41 15.38
N SER A 9 32.99 11.46 16.18
CA SER A 9 31.70 12.16 16.16
C SER A 9 31.40 12.78 14.79
N VAL A 10 32.35 13.49 14.20
CA VAL A 10 32.17 14.10 12.87
C VAL A 10 31.90 13.05 11.80
N THR A 11 32.63 11.93 11.84
CA THR A 11 32.45 10.82 10.88
C THR A 11 31.07 10.18 11.03
N MET A 12 30.61 9.95 12.26
CA MET A 12 29.26 9.44 12.53
C MET A 12 28.17 10.40 12.03
N THR A 13 28.30 11.70 12.33
CA THR A 13 27.33 12.71 11.87
C THR A 13 27.26 12.78 10.35
N LEU A 14 28.41 12.76 9.66
CA LEU A 14 28.47 12.73 8.19
C LEU A 14 27.78 11.50 7.60
N TRP A 15 28.03 10.34 8.21
CA TRP A 15 27.44 9.09 7.76
C TRP A 15 25.91 9.04 7.99
N VAL A 16 25.42 9.52 9.14
CA VAL A 16 23.99 9.65 9.40
C VAL A 16 23.35 10.62 8.40
N ALA A 17 23.96 11.79 8.19
CA ALA A 17 23.44 12.77 7.23
C ALA A 17 23.37 12.22 5.80
N LEU A 18 24.40 11.48 5.37
CA LEU A 18 24.43 10.81 4.07
C LEU A 18 23.32 9.77 3.94
N LEU A 19 23.13 8.91 4.96
CA LEU A 19 22.06 7.92 4.95
C LEU A 19 20.67 8.57 4.95
N THR A 20 20.44 9.58 5.77
CA THR A 20 19.17 10.32 5.79
C THR A 20 18.92 10.99 4.45
N GLY A 21 19.93 11.63 3.86
CA GLY A 21 19.85 12.23 2.53
C GLY A 21 19.52 11.21 1.44
N LEU A 22 20.13 10.02 1.51
CA LEU A 22 19.85 8.92 0.58
C LEU A 22 18.41 8.40 0.73
N ILE A 23 17.96 8.15 1.96
CA ILE A 23 16.58 7.69 2.23
C ILE A 23 15.57 8.72 1.73
N TYR A 24 15.84 10.01 1.96
CA TYR A 24 15.00 11.11 1.49
C TYR A 24 14.97 11.18 -0.04
N ALA A 25 16.13 11.13 -0.70
CA ALA A 25 16.24 11.20 -2.15
C ALA A 25 15.58 10.00 -2.85
N LEU A 26 15.67 8.81 -2.27
CA LEU A 26 15.03 7.60 -2.79
C LEU A 26 13.50 7.59 -2.58
N ASN A 27 12.96 8.52 -1.79
CA ASN A 27 11.52 8.74 -1.59
C ASN A 27 10.76 7.44 -1.30
N ILE A 28 11.37 6.60 -0.47
CA ILE A 28 10.92 5.24 -0.18
C ILE A 28 9.55 5.32 0.51
N GLY A 29 8.54 4.70 -0.09
CA GLY A 29 7.20 4.55 0.49
C GLY A 29 6.13 5.49 -0.07
N ARG A 30 6.50 6.53 -0.84
CA ARG A 30 5.52 7.40 -1.49
C ARG A 30 4.74 6.63 -2.55
N ILE A 31 3.41 6.75 -2.54
CA ILE A 31 2.56 6.23 -3.60
C ILE A 31 2.46 7.32 -4.67
N SER A 32 2.89 7.01 -5.89
CA SER A 32 2.87 7.91 -7.03
C SER A 32 2.05 7.31 -8.18
N PRO A 33 1.55 8.14 -9.11
CA PRO A 33 1.02 7.66 -10.38
C PRO A 33 2.04 6.77 -11.11
N ILE A 34 1.55 5.74 -11.79
CA ILE A 34 2.35 4.87 -12.66
C ILE A 34 1.88 5.14 -14.08
N GLU A 35 2.81 5.52 -14.96
CA GLU A 35 2.49 5.78 -16.36
C GLU A 35 1.88 4.53 -17.01
N GLY A 36 0.77 4.71 -17.74
CA GLY A 36 0.01 3.61 -18.34
C GLY A 36 -0.94 2.86 -17.40
N ALA A 37 -0.99 3.22 -16.10
CA ALA A 37 -2.02 2.77 -15.17
C ALA A 37 -2.84 3.95 -14.66
N ARG A 38 -4.13 3.71 -14.38
CA ARG A 38 -4.98 4.70 -13.75
C ARG A 38 -4.74 4.71 -12.26
N PHE A 39 -4.59 5.91 -11.73
CA PHE A 39 -4.40 6.15 -10.31
C PHE A 39 -5.75 6.50 -9.68
N ILE A 40 -6.17 5.73 -8.68
CA ILE A 40 -7.46 5.94 -8.00
C ILE A 40 -7.20 6.74 -6.73
N GLU A 41 -7.66 7.99 -6.74
CA GLU A 41 -7.45 8.96 -5.66
C GLU A 41 -8.68 9.20 -4.79
N SER A 42 -9.86 8.78 -5.24
CA SER A 42 -11.10 8.86 -4.47
C SER A 42 -11.97 7.64 -4.71
N MET A 43 -12.83 7.37 -3.73
CA MET A 43 -13.88 6.36 -3.81
C MET A 43 -15.12 6.83 -3.06
N ALA A 44 -16.28 6.38 -3.51
CA ALA A 44 -17.52 6.63 -2.82
C ALA A 44 -17.67 5.64 -1.64
N LEU A 45 -17.69 6.17 -0.41
CA LEU A 45 -17.96 5.39 0.80
C LEU A 45 -19.46 5.14 0.93
N CYS A 46 -19.86 3.88 0.95
CA CYS A 46 -21.25 3.44 0.95
C CYS A 46 -21.57 2.65 2.24
N ALA A 47 -22.79 2.79 2.75
CA ALA A 47 -23.28 1.94 3.85
C ALA A 47 -23.42 0.48 3.41
N ASP A 48 -23.83 0.27 2.15
CA ASP A 48 -23.98 -1.04 1.52
C ASP A 48 -23.68 -0.93 0.02
N ARG A 49 -23.12 -1.99 -0.57
CA ARG A 49 -22.84 -2.10 -2.01
C ARG A 49 -24.12 -2.03 -2.85
N ALA A 50 -25.25 -2.48 -2.31
CA ALA A 50 -26.52 -2.51 -3.03
C ALA A 50 -27.23 -1.16 -3.12
N HIS A 51 -26.82 -0.15 -2.34
CA HIS A 51 -27.53 1.13 -2.22
C HIS A 51 -26.64 2.34 -2.55
N PRO A 52 -26.30 2.55 -3.84
CA PRO A 52 -25.35 3.56 -4.28
C PRO A 52 -25.80 5.02 -4.04
N SER A 53 -27.08 5.26 -3.73
CA SER A 53 -27.63 6.60 -3.42
C SER A 53 -27.18 7.14 -2.06
N THR A 54 -26.61 6.30 -1.20
CA THR A 54 -26.10 6.69 0.13
C THR A 54 -24.60 6.96 0.14
N CYS A 55 -23.93 6.86 -1.02
CA CYS A 55 -22.49 6.93 -1.07
C CYS A 55 -21.99 8.37 -1.02
N THR A 56 -20.96 8.62 -0.20
CA THR A 56 -20.29 9.91 -0.11
C THR A 56 -18.90 9.79 -0.70
N ASP A 57 -18.57 10.66 -1.66
CA ASP A 57 -17.24 10.63 -2.27
C ASP A 57 -16.17 10.97 -1.22
N THR A 58 -15.14 10.14 -1.13
CA THR A 58 -14.13 10.16 -0.07
C THR A 58 -12.74 10.09 -0.70
N PRO A 59 -11.86 11.07 -0.43
CA PRO A 59 -10.50 11.01 -0.94
C PRO A 59 -9.70 9.91 -0.25
N LEU A 60 -8.73 9.37 -0.96
CA LEU A 60 -7.72 8.46 -0.46
C LEU A 60 -6.44 9.27 -0.10
N PRO A 61 -5.72 8.92 0.99
CA PRO A 61 -5.96 7.77 1.84
C PRO A 61 -7.18 7.96 2.74
N TYR A 62 -8.02 6.93 2.80
CA TYR A 62 -9.14 6.85 3.71
C TYR A 62 -8.67 6.27 5.04
N HIS A 63 -9.11 6.89 6.13
CA HIS A 63 -8.92 6.42 7.49
C HIS A 63 -10.26 6.46 8.22
N SER A 64 -10.70 5.33 8.79
CA SER A 64 -11.85 5.35 9.68
C SER A 64 -11.47 5.89 11.05
N THR A 65 -12.43 6.50 11.73
CA THR A 65 -12.29 6.81 13.16
C THR A 65 -12.04 5.52 13.93
N ARG A 66 -11.09 5.56 14.87
CA ARG A 66 -10.84 4.48 15.82
C ARG A 66 -11.87 4.54 16.92
N GLU A 67 -12.43 3.41 17.27
CA GLU A 67 -13.40 3.29 18.35
C GLU A 67 -12.85 2.35 19.42
N PRO A 68 -12.99 2.68 20.71
CA PRO A 68 -12.45 1.86 21.80
C PRO A 68 -13.22 0.54 22.00
N GLU A 69 -14.28 0.31 21.24
CA GLU A 69 -15.11 -0.89 21.34
C GLU A 69 -14.44 -2.08 20.63
N ASP A 70 -14.45 -3.25 21.28
CA ASP A 70 -13.90 -4.49 20.72
C ASP A 70 -14.88 -5.11 19.72
N ARG A 71 -15.06 -4.42 18.59
CA ARG A 71 -15.92 -4.84 17.48
C ARG A 71 -15.18 -4.76 16.15
N ASN A 72 -15.64 -5.52 15.15
CA ASN A 72 -15.14 -5.38 13.80
C ASN A 72 -15.89 -4.25 13.07
N LEU A 73 -15.15 -3.31 12.50
CA LEU A 73 -15.68 -2.34 11.55
C LEU A 73 -15.72 -2.96 10.17
N THR A 74 -16.82 -2.74 9.46
CA THR A 74 -16.92 -3.01 8.02
C THR A 74 -17.20 -1.71 7.29
N ARG A 75 -16.47 -1.43 6.21
CA ARG A 75 -16.69 -0.27 5.33
C ARG A 75 -16.61 -0.69 3.87
N THR A 76 -17.59 -0.25 3.09
CA THR A 76 -17.64 -0.53 1.65
C THR A 76 -17.32 0.74 0.87
N LEU A 77 -16.30 0.69 0.03
CA LEU A 77 -15.93 1.78 -0.87
C LEU A 77 -16.12 1.35 -2.32
N VAL A 78 -16.60 2.25 -3.16
CA VAL A 78 -16.91 1.97 -4.56
C VAL A 78 -16.25 3.02 -5.46
N ALA A 79 -15.50 2.55 -6.46
CA ALA A 79 -14.92 3.35 -7.52
C ALA A 79 -15.53 2.96 -8.86
N ARG A 80 -15.71 3.95 -9.72
CA ARG A 80 -16.11 3.76 -11.12
C ARG A 80 -14.92 4.00 -12.02
N VAL A 81 -14.68 3.08 -12.95
CA VAL A 81 -13.56 3.13 -13.90
C VAL A 81 -14.10 2.87 -15.30
N THR A 82 -13.85 3.80 -16.22
CA THR A 82 -14.40 3.72 -17.60
C THR A 82 -13.36 3.22 -18.59
N PHE A 83 -13.55 2.08 -19.22
CA PHE A 83 -12.68 1.60 -20.31
C PHE A 83 -13.31 1.92 -21.67
N ASP A 84 -12.60 2.64 -22.55
CA ASP A 84 -13.10 2.95 -23.90
C ASP A 84 -13.28 1.66 -24.73
N THR A 85 -12.31 0.75 -24.59
CA THR A 85 -12.34 -0.61 -25.14
C THR A 85 -11.80 -1.57 -24.10
N ILE A 86 -12.35 -2.79 -24.03
CA ILE A 86 -11.79 -3.87 -23.20
C ILE A 86 -10.32 -4.09 -23.61
N PRO A 87 -9.36 -3.92 -22.70
CA PRO A 87 -7.96 -4.16 -23.00
C PRO A 87 -7.71 -5.62 -23.36
N GLU A 88 -6.94 -5.87 -24.42
CA GLU A 88 -6.51 -7.23 -24.78
C GLU A 88 -5.54 -7.81 -23.75
N ALA A 89 -4.71 -6.96 -23.15
CA ALA A 89 -3.78 -7.34 -22.10
C ALA A 89 -4.51 -7.56 -20.77
N VAL A 90 -4.08 -8.58 -20.03
CA VAL A 90 -4.56 -8.85 -18.66
C VAL A 90 -4.37 -7.59 -17.80
N GLN A 91 -5.45 -7.14 -17.18
CA GLN A 91 -5.43 -6.01 -16.26
C GLN A 91 -5.17 -6.50 -14.83
N ALA A 92 -4.82 -5.59 -13.94
CA ALA A 92 -4.69 -5.88 -12.51
C ALA A 92 -5.09 -4.67 -11.66
N LEU A 93 -5.42 -4.96 -10.42
CA LEU A 93 -5.54 -4.00 -9.33
C LEU A 93 -4.30 -4.13 -8.45
N TYR A 94 -3.62 -3.01 -8.21
CA TYR A 94 -2.43 -2.95 -7.36
C TYR A 94 -2.68 -2.04 -6.17
N PHE A 95 -2.65 -2.62 -4.97
CA PHE A 95 -2.81 -1.94 -3.70
C PHE A 95 -1.45 -1.84 -3.00
N PRO A 96 -0.85 -0.64 -2.92
CA PRO A 96 0.45 -0.47 -2.25
C PRO A 96 0.34 -0.61 -0.73
N LYS A 97 -0.83 -0.30 -0.16
CA LYS A 97 -1.16 -0.37 1.26
C LYS A 97 -2.68 -0.38 1.48
N PHE A 98 -3.16 -1.19 2.41
CA PHE A 98 -4.57 -1.33 2.77
C PHE A 98 -4.71 -1.88 4.20
N ALA A 99 -5.94 -1.90 4.73
CA ALA A 99 -6.29 -2.47 6.04
C ALA A 99 -5.95 -3.97 6.13
N ASP A 100 -6.07 -4.57 7.31
CA ASP A 100 -5.73 -5.98 7.50
C ASP A 100 -6.56 -6.94 6.63
N SER A 101 -7.82 -6.62 6.33
CA SER A 101 -8.65 -7.45 5.45
C SER A 101 -9.35 -6.65 4.36
N ILE A 102 -9.48 -7.27 3.18
CA ILE A 102 -10.10 -6.65 2.01
C ILE A 102 -10.81 -7.72 1.17
N THR A 103 -12.05 -7.43 0.81
CA THR A 103 -12.75 -8.13 -0.28
C THR A 103 -12.82 -7.20 -1.46
N VAL A 104 -12.37 -7.68 -2.63
CA VAL A 104 -12.36 -6.93 -3.87
C VAL A 104 -13.35 -7.56 -4.83
N ALA A 105 -14.23 -6.74 -5.37
CA ALA A 105 -15.22 -7.18 -6.33
C ALA A 105 -15.34 -6.22 -7.51
N LEU A 106 -15.53 -6.76 -8.70
CA LEU A 106 -15.63 -6.03 -9.96
C LEU A 106 -16.98 -6.34 -10.61
N ASN A 107 -17.74 -5.31 -10.96
CA ASN A 107 -19.01 -5.44 -11.67
C ASN A 107 -20.04 -6.37 -10.99
N GLY A 108 -19.96 -6.50 -9.68
CA GLY A 108 -20.79 -7.41 -8.87
C GLY A 108 -20.04 -8.67 -8.42
N GLU A 109 -19.09 -9.16 -9.21
CA GLU A 109 -18.40 -10.43 -8.94
C GLU A 109 -17.20 -10.27 -8.02
N THR A 110 -17.05 -11.18 -7.06
CA THR A 110 -15.91 -11.19 -6.13
C THR A 110 -14.67 -11.73 -6.83
N LEU A 111 -13.63 -10.89 -6.91
CA LEU A 111 -12.34 -11.24 -7.50
C LEU A 111 -11.39 -11.85 -6.47
N PHE A 112 -11.41 -11.31 -5.25
CA PHE A 112 -10.45 -11.64 -4.22
C PHE A 112 -11.02 -11.41 -2.83
N VAL A 113 -10.65 -12.28 -1.90
CA VAL A 113 -11.00 -12.18 -0.48
C VAL A 113 -9.75 -12.43 0.33
N LEU A 114 -9.31 -11.43 1.09
CA LEU A 114 -8.36 -11.63 2.18
C LEU A 114 -9.15 -11.71 3.48
N PRO A 115 -9.17 -12.87 4.16
CA PRO A 115 -9.91 -13.03 5.39
C PRO A 115 -9.28 -12.25 6.57
N ALA A 116 -10.09 -11.93 7.57
CA ALA A 116 -9.74 -11.03 8.67
C ALA A 116 -8.71 -11.58 9.66
N ASP A 117 -8.42 -12.87 9.61
CA ASP A 117 -7.39 -13.55 10.41
C ASP A 117 -5.98 -13.36 9.86
N VAL A 118 -5.85 -12.93 8.59
CA VAL A 118 -4.56 -12.71 7.94
C VAL A 118 -4.21 -11.22 7.97
N ARG A 119 -3.19 -10.84 8.74
CA ARG A 119 -2.72 -9.45 8.84
C ARG A 119 -1.70 -9.12 7.75
N LEU A 120 -2.08 -8.28 6.78
CA LEU A 120 -1.22 -7.83 5.67
C LEU A 120 -1.04 -6.30 5.60
N TRP A 121 -1.24 -5.56 6.71
CA TRP A 121 -1.15 -4.08 6.75
C TRP A 121 0.11 -3.43 6.12
N ASN A 122 1.21 -4.16 5.93
CA ASN A 122 2.43 -3.69 5.26
C ASN A 122 2.81 -4.46 3.99
N THR A 123 1.96 -5.38 3.53
CA THR A 123 2.24 -6.19 2.35
C THR A 123 1.45 -5.61 1.18
N PRO A 124 2.10 -5.22 0.07
CA PRO A 124 1.35 -4.80 -1.10
C PRO A 124 0.53 -5.98 -1.64
N LEU A 125 -0.55 -5.68 -2.37
CA LEU A 125 -1.43 -6.69 -2.96
C LEU A 125 -1.57 -6.42 -4.46
N LEU A 126 -1.48 -7.47 -5.26
CA LEU A 126 -1.67 -7.44 -6.70
C LEU A 126 -2.71 -8.50 -7.08
N ILE A 127 -3.83 -8.06 -7.65
CA ILE A 127 -4.95 -8.93 -8.05
C ILE A 127 -5.09 -8.85 -9.56
N SER A 128 -4.97 -9.98 -10.24
CA SER A 128 -5.24 -10.06 -11.68
C SER A 128 -6.73 -9.92 -11.97
N VAL A 129 -7.06 -9.14 -13.00
CA VAL A 129 -8.42 -8.92 -13.48
C VAL A 129 -8.58 -9.61 -14.83
N PRO A 130 -9.35 -10.71 -14.90
CA PRO A 130 -9.66 -11.36 -16.17
C PRO A 130 -10.38 -10.41 -17.12
N PRO A 131 -10.00 -10.35 -18.41
CA PRO A 131 -10.69 -9.52 -19.41
C PRO A 131 -12.19 -9.81 -19.52
N ALA A 132 -12.59 -11.06 -19.26
CA ALA A 132 -13.99 -11.49 -19.29
C ALA A 132 -14.90 -10.80 -18.26
N LEU A 133 -14.32 -10.24 -17.18
CA LEU A 133 -15.06 -9.51 -16.16
C LEU A 133 -15.11 -8.00 -16.42
N LEU A 134 -14.36 -7.52 -17.41
CA LEU A 134 -14.37 -6.14 -17.85
C LEU A 134 -15.49 -5.93 -18.88
N ARG A 135 -16.11 -4.75 -18.80
CA ARG A 135 -17.12 -4.28 -19.74
C ARG A 135 -16.59 -3.07 -20.49
N ASN A 136 -17.04 -2.89 -21.73
CA ASN A 136 -16.86 -1.60 -22.41
C ASN A 136 -17.64 -0.52 -21.64
N GLY A 137 -17.04 0.64 -21.45
CA GLY A 137 -17.60 1.73 -20.67
C GLY A 137 -17.32 1.58 -19.17
N GLU A 138 -18.32 1.90 -18.35
CA GLU A 138 -18.18 1.98 -16.90
C GLU A 138 -18.08 0.59 -16.24
N ASN A 139 -17.07 0.44 -15.39
CA ASN A 139 -16.85 -0.73 -14.55
C ASN A 139 -16.82 -0.29 -13.08
N THR A 140 -17.39 -1.10 -12.20
CA THR A 140 -17.52 -0.78 -10.78
C THR A 140 -16.60 -1.65 -9.96
N VAL A 141 -15.60 -1.05 -9.33
CA VAL A 141 -14.72 -1.70 -8.35
C VAL A 141 -15.27 -1.42 -6.96
N ALA A 142 -15.68 -2.46 -6.24
CA ALA A 142 -16.12 -2.38 -4.86
C ALA A 142 -15.09 -3.05 -3.94
N LEU A 143 -14.75 -2.37 -2.86
CA LEU A 143 -13.84 -2.83 -1.83
C LEU A 143 -14.60 -2.88 -0.51
N THR A 144 -14.59 -4.02 0.15
CA THR A 144 -15.09 -4.15 1.52
C THR A 144 -13.90 -4.35 2.44
N LEU A 145 -13.65 -3.36 3.28
CA LEU A 145 -12.61 -3.39 4.31
C LEU A 145 -13.23 -3.90 5.61
N GLN A 146 -12.55 -4.81 6.28
CA GLN A 146 -12.94 -5.28 7.61
C GLN A 146 -11.73 -5.31 8.56
N GLY A 147 -11.96 -5.11 9.85
CA GLY A 147 -10.90 -5.12 10.84
C GLY A 147 -11.35 -4.59 12.20
N PRO A 148 -10.50 -4.69 13.23
CA PRO A 148 -10.83 -4.25 14.57
C PRO A 148 -11.04 -2.74 14.65
N ALA A 149 -12.12 -2.31 15.30
CA ALA A 149 -12.48 -0.90 15.42
C ALA A 149 -11.44 -0.06 16.17
N SER A 150 -10.73 -0.70 17.09
CA SER A 150 -9.65 -0.10 17.89
C SER A 150 -8.44 0.32 17.06
N GLU A 151 -8.14 -0.41 15.98
CA GLU A 151 -7.04 -0.08 15.06
C GLU A 151 -7.48 0.90 13.97
N GLY A 152 -8.78 0.85 13.62
CA GLY A 152 -9.36 1.57 12.49
C GLY A 152 -9.07 0.88 11.16
N LEU A 153 -9.77 1.32 10.11
CA LEU A 153 -9.56 0.84 8.75
C LEU A 153 -8.79 1.89 7.96
N GLU A 154 -7.86 1.44 7.12
CA GLU A 154 -7.16 2.29 6.17
C GLU A 154 -7.24 1.76 4.75
N LEU A 155 -7.29 2.68 3.79
CA LEU A 155 -7.12 2.35 2.37
C LEU A 155 -6.35 3.49 1.72
N TRP A 156 -5.24 3.16 1.08
CA TRP A 156 -4.45 4.13 0.35
C TRP A 156 -4.84 4.16 -1.13
N GLN A 157 -4.36 5.16 -1.84
CA GLN A 157 -4.51 5.21 -3.30
C GLN A 157 -3.95 3.94 -3.92
N PHE A 158 -4.59 3.48 -4.98
CA PHE A 158 -4.24 2.24 -5.67
C PHE A 158 -4.34 2.42 -7.17
N HIS A 159 -3.89 1.42 -7.92
CA HIS A 159 -3.79 1.50 -9.37
C HIS A 159 -4.63 0.42 -10.04
N ILE A 160 -5.17 0.76 -11.21
CA ILE A 160 -5.76 -0.19 -12.15
C ILE A 160 -5.11 -0.03 -13.52
N GLY A 161 -4.65 -1.13 -14.11
CA GLY A 161 -3.95 -1.06 -15.38
C GLY A 161 -3.33 -2.40 -15.81
N PRO A 162 -2.48 -2.39 -16.85
CA PRO A 162 -1.85 -3.60 -17.37
C PRO A 162 -1.07 -4.36 -16.29
N HIS A 163 -1.32 -5.66 -16.19
CA HIS A 163 -0.73 -6.50 -15.15
C HIS A 163 0.81 -6.48 -15.19
N ALA A 164 1.40 -6.51 -16.39
CA ALA A 164 2.86 -6.49 -16.55
C ALA A 164 3.51 -5.25 -15.92
N LEU A 165 2.89 -4.07 -16.07
CA LEU A 165 3.37 -2.82 -15.48
C LEU A 165 3.23 -2.85 -13.96
N LEU A 166 2.06 -3.25 -13.46
CA LEU A 166 1.78 -3.27 -12.03
C LEU A 166 2.57 -4.34 -11.28
N ALA A 167 2.89 -5.47 -11.93
CA ALA A 167 3.72 -6.52 -11.36
C ALA A 167 5.16 -6.06 -11.06
N GLN A 168 5.72 -5.19 -11.91
CA GLN A 168 7.03 -4.61 -11.68
C GLN A 168 7.03 -3.67 -10.46
N ALA A 169 6.01 -2.82 -10.34
CA ALA A 169 5.85 -1.94 -9.18
C ALA A 169 5.64 -2.75 -7.88
N TYR A 170 4.79 -3.79 -7.94
CA TYR A 170 4.54 -4.72 -6.85
C TYR A 170 5.82 -5.40 -6.37
N SER A 171 6.57 -6.04 -7.27
CA SER A 171 7.80 -6.77 -6.94
C SER A 171 8.87 -5.85 -6.37
N THR A 172 9.01 -4.63 -6.91
CA THR A 172 9.94 -3.62 -6.38
C THR A 172 9.59 -3.26 -4.93
N ARG A 173 8.31 -2.99 -4.63
CA ARG A 173 7.86 -2.64 -3.27
C ARG A 173 8.04 -3.80 -2.30
N LEU A 174 7.70 -5.02 -2.71
CA LEU A 174 7.88 -6.22 -1.89
C LEU A 174 9.36 -6.45 -1.55
N ASN A 175 10.23 -6.34 -2.56
CA ASN A 175 11.67 -6.51 -2.38
C ASN A 175 12.31 -5.41 -1.54
N LEU A 176 11.85 -4.15 -1.67
CA LEU A 176 12.31 -3.04 -0.84
C LEU A 176 11.94 -3.25 0.64
N GLY A 177 10.73 -3.72 0.93
CA GLY A 177 10.31 -4.05 2.30
C GLY A 177 11.24 -5.08 2.95
N LEU A 178 11.53 -6.17 2.23
CA LEU A 178 12.49 -7.20 2.69
C LEU A 178 13.93 -6.67 2.76
N GLY A 179 14.31 -5.80 1.82
CA GLY A 179 15.64 -5.19 1.73
C GLY A 179 15.94 -4.27 2.90
N ILE A 180 14.97 -3.47 3.36
CA ILE A 180 15.12 -2.57 4.52
C ILE A 180 15.41 -3.37 5.80
N GLY A 181 14.73 -4.51 5.99
CA GLY A 181 15.00 -5.40 7.11
C GLY A 181 16.44 -5.93 7.12
N ARG A 182 16.91 -6.43 5.96
CA ARG A 182 18.30 -6.91 5.80
C ARG A 182 19.32 -5.79 5.98
N PHE A 183 19.04 -4.60 5.45
CA PHE A 183 19.88 -3.42 5.62
C PHE A 183 20.01 -3.05 7.09
N SER A 184 18.90 -3.04 7.84
CA SER A 184 18.87 -2.74 9.28
C SER A 184 19.67 -3.76 10.08
N MET A 185 19.58 -5.05 9.76
CA MET A 185 20.40 -6.09 10.38
C MET A 185 21.89 -5.90 10.10
N GLY A 186 22.26 -5.58 8.86
CA GLY A 186 23.65 -5.27 8.51
C GLY A 186 24.18 -4.05 9.28
N LEU A 187 23.33 -3.03 9.45
CA LEU A 187 23.64 -1.84 10.23
C LEU A 187 23.92 -2.17 11.70
N MET A 188 23.06 -2.97 12.32
CA MET A 188 23.23 -3.43 13.70
C MET A 188 24.53 -4.24 13.86
N GLY A 189 24.88 -5.09 12.89
CA GLY A 189 26.14 -5.83 12.90
C GLY A 189 27.36 -4.91 12.88
N VAL A 190 27.36 -3.88 12.02
CA VAL A 190 28.44 -2.87 11.97
C VAL A 190 28.54 -2.09 13.28
N LEU A 191 27.42 -1.66 13.85
CA LEU A 191 27.39 -0.95 15.12
C LEU A 191 27.89 -1.82 16.28
N ALA A 192 27.49 -3.09 16.33
CA ALA A 192 27.96 -4.04 17.34
C ALA A 192 29.48 -4.27 17.24
N ALA A 193 30.02 -4.45 16.03
CA ALA A 193 31.45 -4.58 15.81
C ALA A 193 32.22 -3.31 16.21
N ALA A 194 31.68 -2.13 15.90
CA ALA A 194 32.28 -0.86 16.30
C ALA A 194 32.31 -0.70 17.84
N LEU A 195 31.25 -1.09 18.54
CA LEU A 195 31.20 -1.08 20.01
C LEU A 195 32.23 -2.05 20.61
N LEU A 196 32.36 -3.26 20.07
CA LEU A 196 33.35 -4.24 20.50
C LEU A 196 34.80 -3.79 20.28
N LEU A 197 35.06 -2.93 19.28
CA LEU A 197 36.39 -2.39 19.02
C LEU A 197 36.72 -1.17 19.92
N ILE A 198 35.70 -0.51 20.46
CA ILE A 198 35.86 0.64 21.36
C ILE A 198 36.07 0.18 22.81
N TRP A 199 35.47 -0.95 23.19
CA TRP A 199 35.58 -1.58 24.50
C TRP A 199 36.83 -2.46 24.60
#